data_AF-A0A2L0F2W5-F1
#
_entry.id   AF-A0A2L0F2W5-F1
#
_cell.length_a   1.000
_cell.length_b   1.000
_cell.length_c   1.000
_cell.angle_alpha   90.00
_cell.angle_beta   90.00
_cell.angle_gamma   90.00
#
_symmetry.space_group_name_H-M   'P 1'
#
loop_
_entity.id
_entity.type
_entity.pdbx_description
1 polymer ?
#
loop_
_entity_poly.entity_id
_entity_poly.type
_entity_poly.pdbx_seq_one_letter_code
_entity_poly.pdbx_strand_id
1 'polypeptide(L)'
;MDGGHGGGAIRDRREVLMGKPSGRTVRGIIAAAVVSAGGIGIVACNTVLEVGDFTFDACERGDNSCECAPGQTRCAGITPQQCDRNGAWQDRELCGTDKRCLGGACVTTWTCALGDLQCDGDQPQRSNDAGEWENDGDACAPPCSECGYGTPRCARNPGSCPCAADRDCAPTEYCSADTCQRRRNIGDSCDAPNECASGFCSDKRCCDTPCSGVCQVCNQKGFEGTCRTAPAGRGGKC
;
A
#
# COMPACT_ATOMS: atom_id res chain seq x y z
N MET A 1 -39.93 -35.42 45.85
CA MET A 1 -38.86 -35.38 46.87
C MET A 1 -37.88 -34.29 46.44
N ASP A 2 -38.39 -33.09 46.13
CA ASP A 2 -38.70 -31.98 47.07
C ASP A 2 -37.41 -31.21 47.37
N GLY A 3 -37.28 -29.92 47.05
CA GLY A 3 -38.10 -28.81 47.57
C GLY A 3 -37.34 -28.22 48.77
N GLY A 4 -37.28 -26.91 49.04
CA GLY A 4 -37.86 -25.72 48.41
C GLY A 4 -37.47 -24.50 49.28
N HIS A 5 -37.47 -23.31 48.69
CA HIS A 5 -37.03 -22.03 49.27
C HIS A 5 -37.35 -21.76 50.76
N GLY A 6 -36.39 -21.15 51.45
CA GLY A 6 -36.62 -20.09 52.44
C GLY A 6 -35.77 -18.86 52.05
N GLY A 7 -36.06 -17.63 52.46
CA GLY A 7 -37.09 -17.11 53.36
C GLY A 7 -36.59 -15.79 53.98
N GLY A 8 -37.48 -15.04 54.64
CA GLY A 8 -37.08 -13.88 55.46
C GLY A 8 -37.18 -12.51 54.77
N ALA A 9 -37.72 -11.54 55.51
CA ALA A 9 -38.02 -10.19 55.05
C ALA A 9 -37.34 -9.13 55.95
N ILE A 10 -37.78 -7.89 55.76
CA ILE A 10 -37.83 -6.74 56.69
C ILE A 10 -36.58 -5.88 57.05
N ARG A 11 -36.87 -4.56 57.05
CA ARG A 11 -36.19 -3.37 57.61
C ARG A 11 -35.13 -2.71 56.71
N ASP A 12 -35.42 -1.58 56.07
CA ASP A 12 -35.81 -0.23 56.57
C ASP A 12 -34.62 0.64 56.98
N ARG A 13 -34.37 1.69 56.21
CA ARG A 13 -33.96 2.99 56.75
C ARG A 13 -34.41 4.14 55.85
N ARG A 14 -35.06 5.13 56.47
CA ARG A 14 -35.23 6.52 55.99
C ARG A 14 -33.84 7.10 55.62
N GLU A 15 -33.67 8.12 54.77
CA GLU A 15 -34.24 9.48 54.83
C GLU A 15 -34.16 10.19 53.44
N VAL A 16 -35.24 10.81 52.94
CA VAL A 16 -35.55 12.27 52.97
C VAL A 16 -35.05 13.06 51.75
N LEU A 17 -35.98 13.44 50.85
CA LEU A 17 -36.35 14.84 50.54
C LEU A 17 -37.48 14.90 49.48
N MET A 18 -38.41 15.85 49.65
CA MET A 18 -39.49 16.12 48.70
C MET A 18 -39.11 17.24 47.71
N GLY A 19 -39.45 17.05 46.44
CA GLY A 19 -39.43 18.09 45.39
C GLY A 19 -40.38 17.71 44.26
N LYS A 20 -41.56 18.37 44.20
CA LYS A 20 -42.65 18.07 43.24
C LYS A 20 -42.58 18.97 41.97
N PRO A 21 -43.39 18.77 40.92
CA PRO A 21 -42.95 18.90 39.53
C PRO A 21 -43.73 19.94 38.69
N SER A 22 -43.27 20.20 37.46
CA SER A 22 -44.12 20.62 36.32
C SER A 22 -43.33 20.45 35.00
N GLY A 23 -43.85 19.92 33.90
CA GLY A 23 -45.17 19.32 33.65
C GLY A 23 -45.16 18.44 32.38
N ARG A 24 -46.19 17.60 32.20
CA ARG A 24 -46.39 16.73 31.01
C ARG A 24 -47.62 17.16 30.20
N THR A 25 -47.65 16.69 28.92
CA THR A 25 -48.80 16.63 27.97
C THR A 25 -49.21 17.98 27.34
N VAL A 26 -49.77 18.09 26.12
CA VAL A 26 -50.40 17.10 25.21
C VAL A 26 -49.85 17.13 23.75
N ARG A 27 -49.99 15.97 23.07
CA ARG A 27 -49.86 15.61 21.63
C ARG A 27 -50.17 16.68 20.57
N GLY A 28 -49.43 16.62 19.47
CA GLY A 28 -49.87 17.00 18.12
C GLY A 28 -49.03 16.28 17.05
N ILE A 29 -49.59 15.31 16.32
CA ILE A 29 -48.93 14.64 15.19
C ILE A 29 -49.47 15.26 13.91
N ILE A 30 -48.63 15.99 13.17
CA ILE A 30 -48.92 16.40 11.80
C ILE A 30 -48.29 15.36 10.88
N ALA A 31 -49.11 14.46 10.33
CA ALA A 31 -48.67 13.48 9.36
C ALA A 31 -48.63 14.13 7.96
N ALA A 32 -47.42 14.37 7.44
CA ALA A 32 -47.22 14.71 6.04
C ALA A 32 -46.92 13.42 5.25
N ALA A 33 -47.90 12.94 4.48
CA ALA A 33 -47.70 11.84 3.55
C ALA A 33 -47.14 12.38 2.23
N VAL A 34 -46.01 11.83 1.77
CA VAL A 34 -45.48 12.05 0.42
C VAL A 34 -45.48 10.72 -0.31
N VAL A 35 -46.21 10.66 -1.44
CA VAL A 35 -46.35 9.43 -2.24
C VAL A 35 -45.75 9.67 -3.63
N SER A 36 -44.62 9.02 -3.87
CA SER A 36 -44.14 8.59 -5.19
C SER A 36 -42.97 7.60 -4.96
N ALA A 37 -43.17 6.29 -5.11
CA ALA A 37 -43.32 5.52 -6.35
C ALA A 37 -41.99 4.91 -6.81
N GLY A 38 -41.69 3.70 -6.31
CA GLY A 38 -40.69 2.77 -6.87
C GLY A 38 -39.32 2.74 -6.18
N GLY A 39 -38.90 1.55 -5.75
CA GLY A 39 -37.51 1.24 -5.34
C GLY A 39 -37.23 1.40 -3.84
N ILE A 40 -36.76 0.33 -3.20
CA ILE A 40 -36.41 0.32 -1.77
C ILE A 40 -35.02 0.93 -1.58
N GLY A 41 -34.97 2.23 -1.32
CA GLY A 41 -33.80 2.92 -0.78
C GLY A 41 -34.08 3.42 0.64
N ILE A 42 -33.68 2.65 1.66
CA ILE A 42 -33.77 3.12 3.05
C ILE A 42 -32.58 4.04 3.33
N VAL A 43 -32.74 5.33 3.06
CA VAL A 43 -31.95 6.39 3.70
C VAL A 43 -32.81 7.02 4.78
N ALA A 44 -32.55 6.64 6.02
CA ALA A 44 -33.10 7.31 7.20
C ALA A 44 -31.93 7.94 7.98
N CYS A 45 -31.56 9.16 7.61
CA CYS A 45 -30.70 9.99 8.45
C CYS A 45 -31.46 10.39 9.71
N ASN A 46 -30.99 9.94 10.87
CA ASN A 46 -31.18 10.65 12.15
C ASN A 46 -30.04 10.31 13.12
N THR A 47 -28.93 11.01 12.91
CA THR A 47 -28.05 11.64 13.92
C THR A 47 -27.88 11.00 15.31
N VAL A 48 -26.60 10.85 15.68
CA VAL A 48 -26.04 10.55 17.02
C VAL A 48 -26.08 9.08 17.46
N LEU A 49 -25.24 8.27 16.80
CA LEU A 49 -24.12 7.65 17.52
C LEU A 49 -22.83 7.91 16.70
N GLU A 50 -21.78 8.34 17.39
CA GLU A 50 -20.46 8.61 16.80
C GLU A 50 -19.70 7.29 16.57
N VAL A 51 -20.05 6.58 15.49
CA VAL A 51 -19.12 5.65 14.85
C VAL A 51 -18.33 6.45 13.81
N GLY A 52 -17.08 6.75 14.14
CA GLY A 52 -16.20 7.52 13.27
C GLY A 52 -15.96 6.82 11.93
N ASP A 53 -15.93 7.64 10.87
CA ASP A 53 -15.25 7.41 9.59
C ASP A 53 -15.05 5.96 9.15
N PHE A 54 -16.02 5.46 8.36
CA PHE A 54 -15.67 4.55 7.26
C PHE A 54 -15.02 5.37 6.14
N THR A 55 -13.76 5.77 6.34
CA THR A 55 -12.92 6.42 5.33
C THR A 55 -12.64 5.45 4.19
N PHE A 56 -13.41 5.57 3.12
CA PHE A 56 -13.29 4.78 1.89
C PHE A 56 -12.13 5.26 1.00
N ASP A 57 -10.93 5.48 1.57
CA ASP A 57 -10.06 6.53 0.99
C ASP A 57 -8.54 6.38 1.24
N ALA A 58 -8.05 5.15 1.33
CA ALA A 58 -6.61 4.87 1.45
C ALA A 58 -5.87 4.84 0.11
N CYS A 59 -6.47 4.30 -0.97
CA CYS A 59 -5.74 4.01 -2.22
C CYS A 59 -6.24 4.74 -3.49
N GLU A 60 -7.32 5.53 -3.42
CA GLU A 60 -7.86 6.24 -4.61
C GLU A 60 -7.31 7.67 -4.80
N ARG A 61 -6.59 8.24 -3.81
CA ARG A 61 -6.04 9.61 -3.87
C ARG A 61 -4.62 9.76 -4.41
N GLY A 62 -4.00 8.68 -4.90
CA GLY A 62 -2.69 8.74 -5.55
C GLY A 62 -1.49 8.94 -4.61
N ASP A 63 -1.68 8.80 -3.29
CA ASP A 63 -0.54 8.58 -2.38
C ASP A 63 0.02 7.18 -2.61
N ASN A 64 1.34 7.07 -2.82
CA ASN A 64 2.06 5.80 -3.00
C ASN A 64 2.22 5.00 -1.68
N SER A 65 1.21 5.02 -0.80
CA SER A 65 1.23 4.37 0.51
C SER A 65 0.67 2.95 0.50
N CYS A 66 -0.19 2.60 -0.47
CA CYS A 66 -0.70 1.25 -0.67
C CYS A 66 0.25 0.42 -1.55
N GLU A 67 0.64 -0.78 -1.11
CA GLU A 67 1.36 -1.76 -1.96
C GLU A 67 0.40 -2.44 -2.95
N CYS A 68 -0.92 -2.37 -2.70
CA CYS A 68 -1.96 -3.00 -3.50
C CYS A 68 -3.33 -2.34 -3.33
N ALA A 69 -4.26 -2.64 -4.25
CA ALA A 69 -5.66 -2.22 -4.12
C ALA A 69 -6.46 -3.24 -3.28
N PRO A 70 -7.29 -2.80 -2.33
CA PRO A 70 -8.05 -3.70 -1.44
C PRO A 70 -8.83 -4.80 -2.18
N GLY A 71 -8.72 -6.03 -1.69
CA GLY A 71 -9.37 -7.20 -2.27
C GLY A 71 -8.61 -7.88 -3.42
N GLN A 72 -7.59 -7.24 -4.00
CA GLN A 72 -6.69 -7.90 -4.96
C GLN A 72 -6.05 -9.16 -4.36
N THR A 73 -5.72 -10.13 -5.20
CA THR A 73 -5.10 -11.40 -4.82
C THR A 73 -3.80 -11.64 -5.59
N ARG A 74 -2.78 -12.19 -4.93
CA ARG A 74 -1.50 -12.61 -5.55
C ARG A 74 -0.97 -13.89 -4.91
N CYS A 75 0.14 -14.41 -5.40
CA CYS A 75 0.87 -15.52 -4.79
C CYS A 75 2.26 -15.07 -4.33
N ALA A 76 2.63 -15.42 -3.11
CA ALA A 76 3.99 -15.34 -2.59
C ALA A 76 4.52 -16.76 -2.42
N GLY A 77 5.14 -17.30 -3.48
CA GLY A 77 5.45 -18.73 -3.56
C GLY A 77 4.17 -19.57 -3.53
N ILE A 78 4.07 -20.50 -2.56
CA ILE A 78 2.87 -21.34 -2.35
C ILE A 78 1.83 -20.70 -1.41
N THR A 79 2.06 -19.48 -0.91
CA THR A 79 1.11 -18.76 -0.06
C THR A 79 0.23 -17.84 -0.91
N PRO A 80 -1.09 -18.04 -0.96
CA PRO A 80 -2.00 -17.04 -1.50
C PRO A 80 -2.01 -15.81 -0.60
N GLN A 81 -1.96 -14.63 -1.19
CA GLN A 81 -2.09 -13.35 -0.47
C GLN A 81 -3.31 -12.59 -0.96
N GLN A 82 -3.96 -11.86 -0.05
CA GLN A 82 -4.99 -10.88 -0.40
C GLN A 82 -4.64 -9.52 0.19
N CYS A 83 -4.84 -8.47 -0.59
CA CYS A 83 -4.74 -7.10 -0.14
C CYS A 83 -5.87 -6.76 0.83
N ASP A 84 -5.53 -6.31 2.04
CA ASP A 84 -6.50 -5.81 3.01
C ASP A 84 -7.01 -4.40 2.67
N ARG A 85 -7.87 -3.84 3.52
CA ARG A 85 -8.45 -2.50 3.32
C ARG A 85 -7.44 -1.36 3.53
N ASN A 86 -6.26 -1.63 4.08
CA ASN A 86 -5.21 -0.66 4.33
C ASN A 86 -4.16 -0.65 3.20
N GLY A 87 -4.34 -1.45 2.14
CA GLY A 87 -3.40 -1.53 1.02
C GLY A 87 -2.18 -2.41 1.30
N ALA A 88 -2.25 -3.31 2.29
CA ALA A 88 -1.19 -4.25 2.65
C ALA A 88 -1.56 -5.69 2.31
N TRP A 89 -0.56 -6.48 1.88
CA TRP A 89 -0.77 -7.89 1.57
C TRP A 89 -0.80 -8.76 2.84
N GLN A 90 -1.86 -9.54 2.98
CA GLN A 90 -2.05 -10.49 4.06
C GLN A 90 -1.95 -11.93 3.52
N ASP A 91 -1.13 -12.75 4.19
CA ASP A 91 -1.03 -14.19 3.92
C ASP A 91 -2.35 -14.91 4.23
N ARG A 92 -2.68 -15.87 3.38
CA ARG A 92 -3.82 -16.79 3.53
C ARG A 92 -3.30 -18.22 3.76
N GLU A 93 -4.21 -19.17 3.82
CA GLU A 93 -3.88 -20.59 3.97
C GLU A 93 -2.91 -21.06 2.88
N LEU A 94 -1.75 -21.57 3.31
CA LEU A 94 -0.72 -22.17 2.46
C LEU A 94 -1.33 -23.28 1.58
N CYS A 95 -0.97 -23.29 0.29
CA CYS A 95 -1.36 -24.40 -0.56
C CYS A 95 -0.67 -25.69 -0.10
N GLY A 96 -1.47 -26.74 0.10
CA GLY A 96 -0.98 -28.07 0.44
C GLY A 96 -0.05 -28.65 -0.63
N THR A 97 0.68 -29.71 -0.30
CA THR A 97 1.73 -30.29 -1.17
C THR A 97 1.24 -30.83 -2.51
N ASP A 98 -0.08 -30.96 -2.69
CA ASP A 98 -0.79 -31.37 -3.91
C ASP A 98 -1.31 -30.19 -4.75
N LYS A 99 -1.07 -28.94 -4.32
CA LYS A 99 -1.65 -27.71 -4.90
C LYS A 99 -0.59 -26.64 -5.10
N ARG A 100 -0.77 -25.82 -6.13
CA ARG A 100 0.04 -24.60 -6.35
C ARG A 100 -0.80 -23.36 -6.11
N CYS A 101 -0.17 -22.26 -5.72
CA CYS A 101 -0.83 -20.97 -5.74
C CYS A 101 -0.83 -20.43 -7.17
N LEU A 102 -2.00 -20.08 -7.71
CA LEU A 102 -2.17 -19.37 -8.98
C LEU A 102 -3.27 -18.31 -8.80
N GLY A 103 -3.03 -17.07 -9.24
CA GLY A 103 -4.00 -15.97 -9.10
C GLY A 103 -4.40 -15.62 -7.65
N GLY A 104 -3.63 -16.08 -6.66
CA GLY A 104 -3.98 -16.00 -5.24
C GLY A 104 -5.07 -16.97 -4.79
N ALA A 105 -5.20 -18.11 -5.48
CA ALA A 105 -5.98 -19.27 -5.06
C ALA A 105 -5.14 -20.56 -5.14
N CYS A 106 -5.46 -21.56 -4.31
CA CYS A 106 -4.83 -22.87 -4.39
C CYS A 106 -5.53 -23.75 -5.42
N VAL A 107 -4.88 -24.01 -6.55
CA VAL A 107 -5.40 -24.83 -7.64
C VAL A 107 -4.83 -26.25 -7.60
N THR A 108 -5.68 -27.25 -7.80
CA THR A 108 -5.33 -28.67 -7.96
C THR A 108 -5.07 -29.06 -9.41
N THR A 109 -5.50 -28.24 -10.37
CA THR A 109 -5.33 -28.49 -11.80
C THR A 109 -4.06 -27.83 -12.33
N TRP A 110 -3.42 -28.49 -13.28
CA TRP A 110 -2.27 -27.92 -14.01
C TRP A 110 -2.66 -26.83 -15.00
N THR A 111 -3.97 -26.61 -15.20
CA THR A 111 -4.52 -25.58 -16.07
C THR A 111 -4.45 -24.18 -15.46
N CYS A 112 -4.49 -23.19 -16.34
CA CYS A 112 -4.62 -21.76 -16.07
C CYS A 112 -5.94 -21.22 -16.67
N ALA A 113 -6.35 -20.02 -16.29
CA ALA A 113 -7.48 -19.35 -16.92
C ALA A 113 -7.02 -18.63 -18.20
N LEU A 114 -7.81 -18.71 -19.27
CA LEU A 114 -7.48 -18.08 -20.56
C LEU A 114 -7.02 -16.62 -20.40
N GLY A 115 -5.83 -16.32 -20.90
CA GLY A 115 -5.22 -15.00 -20.83
C GLY A 115 -4.43 -14.70 -19.55
N ASP A 116 -4.40 -15.60 -18.57
CA ASP A 116 -3.46 -15.54 -17.43
C ASP A 116 -2.02 -15.38 -17.94
N LEU A 117 -1.17 -14.80 -17.10
CA LEU A 117 0.24 -14.51 -17.40
C LEU A 117 1.15 -15.06 -16.30
N GLN A 118 2.28 -15.65 -16.69
CA GLN A 118 3.34 -16.08 -15.77
C GLN A 118 4.74 -15.94 -16.38
N CYS A 119 5.76 -16.29 -15.59
CA CYS A 119 7.14 -16.44 -16.02
C CYS A 119 7.58 -17.88 -15.78
N ASP A 120 8.14 -18.54 -16.81
CA ASP A 120 8.85 -19.81 -16.69
C ASP A 120 10.35 -19.54 -16.87
N GLY A 121 11.02 -19.26 -15.75
CA GLY A 121 12.34 -18.62 -15.77
C GLY A 121 12.27 -17.25 -16.46
N ASP A 122 13.15 -17.04 -17.45
CA ASP A 122 13.18 -15.83 -18.28
C ASP A 122 12.18 -15.83 -19.44
N GLN A 123 11.31 -16.85 -19.58
CA GLN A 123 10.31 -16.91 -20.64
C GLN A 123 8.95 -16.39 -20.14
N PRO A 124 8.44 -15.26 -20.67
CA PRO A 124 7.03 -14.88 -20.48
C PRO A 124 6.12 -15.95 -21.05
N GLN A 125 5.06 -16.31 -20.33
CA GLN A 125 4.05 -17.26 -20.76
C GLN A 125 2.63 -16.73 -20.57
N ARG A 126 1.74 -17.13 -21.47
CA ARG A 126 0.31 -16.82 -21.51
C ARG A 126 -0.50 -18.12 -21.48
N SER A 127 -1.63 -18.12 -20.80
CA SER A 127 -2.62 -19.19 -20.91
C SER A 127 -3.40 -19.08 -22.22
N ASN A 128 -3.45 -20.17 -22.99
CA ASN A 128 -4.35 -20.32 -24.13
C ASN A 128 -5.75 -20.79 -23.70
N ASP A 129 -6.64 -21.07 -24.67
CA ASP A 129 -8.04 -21.43 -24.45
C ASP A 129 -8.25 -22.90 -24.04
N ALA A 130 -7.26 -23.76 -24.27
CA ALA A 130 -7.16 -25.09 -23.67
C ALA A 130 -6.77 -25.04 -22.18
N GLY A 131 -6.40 -23.86 -21.65
CA GLY A 131 -5.87 -23.70 -20.30
C GLY A 131 -4.44 -24.20 -20.15
N GLU A 132 -3.66 -24.21 -21.24
CA GLU A 132 -2.25 -24.57 -21.26
C GLU A 132 -1.38 -23.30 -21.37
N TRP A 133 -0.16 -23.38 -20.85
CA TRP A 133 0.81 -22.30 -20.92
C TRP A 133 1.61 -22.36 -22.23
N GLU A 134 1.61 -21.25 -22.97
CA GLU A 134 2.41 -21.04 -24.19
C GLU A 134 3.30 -19.79 -24.05
N ASN A 135 4.38 -19.70 -24.84
CA ASN A 135 5.33 -18.60 -24.77
C ASN A 135 4.72 -17.29 -25.30
N ASP A 136 4.64 -16.25 -24.46
CA ASP A 136 4.10 -14.92 -24.81
C ASP A 136 5.20 -14.01 -25.38
N GLY A 137 5.77 -14.44 -26.51
CA GLY A 137 6.88 -13.76 -27.20
C GLY A 137 8.26 -14.32 -26.87
N ASP A 138 9.30 -13.54 -27.18
CA ASP A 138 10.70 -13.93 -26.99
C ASP A 138 11.07 -14.09 -25.50
N ALA A 139 11.97 -15.03 -25.22
CA ALA A 139 12.61 -15.13 -23.90
C ALA A 139 13.40 -13.86 -23.59
N CYS A 140 13.39 -13.44 -22.33
CA CYS A 140 14.17 -12.31 -21.87
C CYS A 140 15.67 -12.59 -22.00
N ALA A 141 16.45 -11.54 -22.22
CA ALA A 141 17.89 -11.63 -22.41
C ALA A 141 18.64 -11.38 -21.08
N PRO A 142 18.97 -12.42 -20.30
CA PRO A 142 19.78 -12.27 -19.10
C PRO A 142 21.20 -11.78 -19.46
N PRO A 143 21.91 -11.19 -18.50
CA PRO A 143 21.50 -11.03 -17.09
C PRO A 143 20.72 -9.74 -16.85
N CYS A 144 20.68 -8.80 -17.80
CA CYS A 144 20.04 -7.49 -17.62
C CYS A 144 18.51 -7.51 -17.72
N SER A 145 17.92 -8.43 -18.48
CA SER A 145 16.49 -8.50 -18.73
C SER A 145 15.96 -9.83 -18.21
N GLU A 146 15.02 -9.77 -17.27
CA GLU A 146 14.39 -10.92 -16.63
C GLU A 146 12.88 -10.84 -16.80
N CYS A 147 12.17 -11.97 -16.62
CA CYS A 147 10.72 -11.96 -16.64
C CYS A 147 10.15 -11.42 -15.32
N GLY A 148 9.48 -10.26 -15.37
CA GLY A 148 9.01 -9.54 -14.18
C GLY A 148 7.68 -10.05 -13.63
N TYR A 149 7.67 -10.70 -12.47
CA TYR A 149 6.48 -11.30 -11.85
C TYR A 149 5.26 -10.37 -11.65
N GLY A 150 5.45 -9.05 -11.57
CA GLY A 150 4.34 -8.08 -11.44
C GLY A 150 3.61 -7.77 -12.76
N THR A 151 4.29 -7.94 -13.89
CA THR A 151 3.75 -7.80 -15.24
C THR A 151 4.49 -8.80 -16.13
N PRO A 152 4.08 -10.09 -16.19
CA PRO A 152 4.93 -11.19 -16.70
C PRO A 152 5.34 -11.00 -18.16
N ARG A 153 6.48 -10.33 -18.31
CA ARG A 153 7.08 -9.74 -19.52
C ARG A 153 8.52 -9.39 -19.18
N CYS A 154 9.33 -9.19 -20.20
CA CYS A 154 10.71 -8.77 -20.00
C CYS A 154 10.80 -7.35 -19.41
N ALA A 155 11.40 -7.27 -18.23
CA ALA A 155 11.71 -6.05 -17.52
C ALA A 155 13.22 -5.99 -17.25
N ARG A 156 13.79 -4.79 -17.36
CA ARG A 156 15.22 -4.61 -17.08
C ARG A 156 15.46 -4.54 -15.57
N ASN A 157 16.23 -5.47 -15.03
CA ASN A 157 16.64 -5.49 -13.63
C ASN A 157 18.08 -4.97 -13.49
N PRO A 158 18.28 -3.76 -12.92
CA PRO A 158 19.62 -3.20 -12.73
C PRO A 158 20.48 -4.07 -11.80
N GLY A 159 19.89 -4.68 -10.78
CA GLY A 159 20.58 -5.53 -9.81
C GLY A 159 21.15 -6.82 -10.40
N SER A 160 20.72 -7.19 -11.59
CA SER A 160 21.24 -8.33 -12.37
C SER A 160 22.14 -7.87 -13.54
N CYS A 161 22.20 -6.57 -13.86
CA CYS A 161 23.07 -6.02 -14.89
C CYS A 161 24.53 -5.86 -14.40
N PRO A 162 25.52 -6.60 -14.95
CA PRO A 162 26.92 -6.33 -14.68
C PRO A 162 27.40 -5.06 -15.42
N CYS A 163 28.36 -4.35 -14.84
CA CYS A 163 28.96 -3.15 -15.43
C CYS A 163 30.44 -3.01 -15.04
N ALA A 164 31.21 -2.29 -15.86
CA ALA A 164 32.56 -1.82 -15.51
C ALA A 164 32.61 -0.29 -15.38
N ALA A 165 31.65 0.43 -15.96
CA ALA A 165 31.46 1.87 -15.82
C ALA A 165 29.98 2.27 -16.00
N ASP A 166 29.61 3.48 -15.55
CA ASP A 166 28.25 4.03 -15.69
C ASP A 166 27.65 3.94 -17.10
N ARG A 167 28.51 3.96 -18.14
CA ARG A 167 28.10 3.88 -19.55
C ARG A 167 27.49 2.53 -19.95
N ASP A 168 27.76 1.48 -19.16
CA ASP A 168 27.29 0.12 -19.41
C ASP A 168 25.86 -0.08 -18.83
N CYS A 169 25.43 0.86 -17.99
CA CYS A 169 24.10 0.93 -17.40
C CYS A 169 23.16 1.83 -18.22
N ALA A 170 21.86 1.82 -17.91
CA ALA A 170 20.92 2.73 -18.56
C ALA A 170 21.16 4.19 -18.10
N PRO A 171 20.67 5.20 -18.85
CA PRO A 171 20.87 6.62 -18.51
C PRO A 171 20.39 7.03 -17.10
N THR A 172 19.47 6.28 -16.51
CA THR A 172 18.92 6.49 -15.16
C THR A 172 19.69 5.75 -14.06
N GLU A 173 20.86 5.18 -14.37
CA GLU A 173 21.65 4.32 -13.49
C GLU A 173 23.12 4.75 -13.43
N TYR A 174 23.84 4.14 -12.49
CA TYR A 174 25.29 4.26 -12.31
C TYR A 174 25.86 2.89 -11.96
N CYS A 175 27.15 2.69 -12.20
CA CYS A 175 27.83 1.43 -11.90
C CYS A 175 28.37 1.46 -10.46
N SER A 176 28.08 0.42 -9.68
CA SER A 176 28.52 0.33 -8.28
C SER A 176 28.72 -1.12 -7.86
N ALA A 177 29.96 -1.45 -7.47
CA ALA A 177 30.39 -2.82 -7.16
C ALA A 177 30.02 -3.82 -8.27
N ASP A 178 30.45 -3.52 -9.49
CA ASP A 178 30.23 -4.30 -10.72
C ASP A 178 28.76 -4.53 -11.13
N THR A 179 27.81 -3.88 -10.46
CA THR A 179 26.36 -3.98 -10.72
C THR A 179 25.74 -2.62 -11.00
N CYS A 180 24.80 -2.54 -11.94
CA CYS A 180 24.05 -1.32 -12.20
C CYS A 180 23.07 -1.01 -11.06
N GLN A 181 23.11 0.20 -10.54
CA GLN A 181 22.17 0.67 -9.54
C GLN A 181 21.39 1.88 -10.07
N ARG A 182 20.10 1.97 -9.73
CA ARG A 182 19.31 3.17 -10.08
C ARG A 182 19.91 4.38 -9.39
N ARG A 183 20.01 5.48 -10.14
CA ARG A 183 20.39 6.77 -9.57
C ARG A 183 19.35 7.19 -8.52
N ARG A 184 19.86 7.78 -7.45
CA ARG A 184 19.10 8.20 -6.28
C ARG A 184 18.40 9.53 -6.55
N ASN A 185 17.28 9.73 -5.88
CA ASN A 185 16.42 10.90 -6.04
C ASN A 185 17.01 12.13 -5.34
N ILE A 186 16.43 13.29 -5.61
CA ILE A 186 16.76 14.52 -4.90
C ILE A 186 16.47 14.33 -3.40
N GLY A 187 17.43 14.67 -2.54
CA GLY A 187 17.34 14.52 -1.08
C GLY A 187 17.82 13.17 -0.54
N ASP A 188 18.09 12.18 -1.38
CA ASP A 188 18.68 10.91 -0.94
C ASP A 188 20.14 11.08 -0.50
N SER A 189 20.64 10.15 0.34
CA SER A 189 22.05 10.10 0.71
C SER A 189 22.95 9.76 -0.49
N CYS A 190 24.12 10.39 -0.58
CA CYS A 190 25.11 10.11 -1.62
C CYS A 190 26.55 10.23 -1.11
N ASP A 191 27.46 9.49 -1.71
CA ASP A 191 28.90 9.56 -1.49
C ASP A 191 29.65 10.15 -2.70
N ALA A 192 29.18 9.88 -3.93
CA ALA A 192 29.68 10.43 -5.19
C ALA A 192 28.58 11.10 -6.06
N PRO A 193 28.91 12.06 -6.94
CA PRO A 193 27.92 12.79 -7.75
C PRO A 193 27.15 11.92 -8.76
N ASN A 194 27.78 10.85 -9.27
CA ASN A 194 27.14 9.96 -10.23
C ASN A 194 26.06 9.05 -9.62
N GLU A 195 26.02 8.91 -8.29
CA GLU A 195 24.95 8.22 -7.58
C GLU A 195 23.61 8.95 -7.72
N CYS A 196 23.62 10.26 -8.00
CA CYS A 196 22.44 11.11 -8.04
C CYS A 196 21.87 11.23 -9.46
N ALA A 197 20.54 11.27 -9.56
CA ALA A 197 19.83 11.46 -10.84
C ALA A 197 20.15 12.83 -11.49
N SER A 198 20.42 13.84 -10.67
CA SER A 198 20.88 15.16 -11.08
C SER A 198 22.36 15.24 -11.47
N GLY A 199 23.17 14.25 -11.09
CA GLY A 199 24.63 14.33 -11.18
C GLY A 199 25.29 15.21 -10.12
N PHE A 200 24.56 15.69 -9.09
CA PHE A 200 25.10 16.56 -8.04
C PHE A 200 24.97 15.91 -6.65
N CYS A 201 26.11 15.69 -5.98
CA CYS A 201 26.17 15.26 -4.59
C CYS A 201 26.90 16.33 -3.76
N SER A 202 26.21 16.98 -2.82
CA SER A 202 26.79 17.93 -1.86
C SER A 202 26.26 17.62 -0.47
N ASP A 203 27.09 17.83 0.57
CA ASP A 203 26.69 17.65 1.97
C ASP A 203 26.10 16.26 2.30
N LYS A 204 26.54 15.23 1.56
CA LYS A 204 26.01 13.86 1.56
C LYS A 204 24.53 13.74 1.17
N ARG A 205 24.06 14.63 0.30
CA ARG A 205 22.70 14.66 -0.25
C ARG A 205 22.71 14.90 -1.76
N CYS A 206 21.81 14.24 -2.49
CA CYS A 206 21.61 14.45 -3.91
C CYS A 206 20.87 15.77 -4.15
N CYS A 207 21.49 16.69 -4.88
CA CYS A 207 21.03 18.07 -5.02
C CYS A 207 20.36 18.32 -6.36
N ASP A 208 19.33 19.15 -6.40
CA ASP A 208 18.68 19.61 -7.63
C ASP A 208 19.64 20.36 -8.57
N THR A 209 20.61 21.08 -7.98
CA THR A 209 21.55 21.98 -8.64
C THR A 209 22.92 21.94 -7.94
N PRO A 210 24.01 22.36 -8.60
CA PRO A 210 25.34 22.32 -8.01
C PRO A 210 25.55 23.45 -6.98
N CYS A 211 25.77 23.07 -5.72
CA CYS A 211 26.10 24.01 -4.64
C CYS A 211 27.53 24.55 -4.75
N SER A 212 27.71 25.54 -5.64
CA SER A 212 28.98 26.20 -5.94
C SER A 212 29.12 27.59 -5.31
N GLY A 213 28.04 28.16 -4.78
CA GLY A 213 28.01 29.47 -4.12
C GLY A 213 28.44 29.44 -2.66
N VAL A 214 28.81 30.60 -2.13
CA VAL A 214 29.18 30.76 -0.71
C VAL A 214 28.02 30.38 0.21
N CYS A 215 28.34 29.61 1.26
CA CYS A 215 27.38 29.09 2.23
C CYS A 215 26.22 28.27 1.62
N GLN A 216 26.32 27.80 0.37
CA GLN A 216 25.29 26.91 -0.16
C GLN A 216 25.40 25.52 0.46
N VAL A 217 24.26 24.98 0.87
CA VAL A 217 24.11 23.66 1.48
C VAL A 217 22.90 22.93 0.87
N CYS A 218 23.02 21.61 0.83
CA CYS A 218 22.04 20.70 0.24
C CYS A 218 21.37 19.77 1.28
N ASN A 219 21.91 19.71 2.51
CA ASN A 219 21.38 18.89 3.60
C ASN A 219 20.59 19.68 4.66
N GLN A 220 20.16 20.91 4.35
CA GLN A 220 19.51 21.77 5.33
C GLN A 220 18.07 21.33 5.59
N LYS A 221 17.88 20.68 6.76
CA LYS A 221 16.60 20.18 7.30
C LYS A 221 15.33 20.88 6.81
N GLY A 222 14.41 20.07 6.29
CA GLY A 222 13.11 20.42 5.70
C GLY A 222 13.16 20.77 4.21
N PHE A 223 14.35 20.73 3.60
CA PHE A 223 14.61 21.09 2.19
C PHE A 223 15.82 20.28 1.67
N GLU A 224 15.97 19.04 2.16
CA GLU A 224 17.01 18.11 1.76
C GLU A 224 16.97 17.89 0.24
N GLY A 225 18.09 18.13 -0.43
CA GLY A 225 18.23 18.05 -1.88
C GLY A 225 17.95 19.35 -2.65
N THR A 226 17.41 20.40 -2.03
CA THR A 226 17.36 21.73 -2.66
C THR A 226 18.61 22.52 -2.29
N CYS A 227 19.43 22.88 -3.28
CA CYS A 227 20.61 23.69 -3.02
C CYS A 227 20.22 25.13 -2.62
N ARG A 228 20.64 25.57 -1.43
CA ARG A 228 20.28 26.91 -0.92
C ARG A 228 21.28 27.47 0.07
N THR A 229 21.27 28.79 0.26
CA THR A 229 22.12 29.46 1.25
C THR A 229 21.74 29.04 2.68
N ALA A 230 22.73 28.58 3.44
CA ALA A 230 22.61 28.21 4.84
C ALA A 230 22.23 29.41 5.72
N PRO A 231 21.43 29.22 6.78
CA PRO A 231 21.28 30.18 7.85
C PRO A 231 22.61 30.37 8.58
N ALA A 232 22.91 31.60 8.97
CA ALA A 232 24.10 31.91 9.76
C ALA A 232 24.19 31.02 11.02
N GLY A 233 25.40 30.54 11.33
CA GLY A 233 25.68 29.74 12.53
C GLY A 233 25.58 28.22 12.37
N ARG A 234 25.42 27.68 11.14
CA ARG A 234 25.61 26.25 10.87
C ARG A 234 27.01 26.03 10.30
N GLY A 235 27.94 25.55 11.13
CA GLY A 235 29.39 25.54 10.86
C GLY A 235 29.83 24.66 9.69
N GLY A 236 29.69 25.18 8.47
CA GLY A 236 30.06 24.55 7.21
C GLY A 236 30.70 25.57 6.28
N LYS A 237 31.98 25.90 6.53
CA LYS A 237 32.80 26.88 5.78
C LYS A 237 32.18 28.28 5.63
N CYS A 238 31.27 28.60 6.55
CA CYS A 238 30.75 29.91 6.94
C CYS A 238 30.53 29.89 8.46
#